data_AF-A0A371P0E5-F1
#
_entry.id   AF-A0A371P0E5-F1
#
_cell.length_a   1.000
_cell.length_b   1.000
_cell.length_c   1.000
_cell.angle_alpha   90.00
_cell.angle_beta   90.00
_cell.angle_gamma   90.00
#
_symmetry.space_group_name_H-M   'P 1'
#
loop_
_entity.id
_entity.type
_entity.pdbx_description
1 polymer ?
#
loop_
_entity_poly.entity_id
_entity_poly.type
_entity_poly.pdbx_seq_one_letter_code
_entity_poly.pdbx_strand_id
1 'polypeptide(L)'
;MSEEIRERVRSIFLQYGVNITESDEETLIDDVIGIDSISYIQILNHVARDFGFKIDDTDLLFADLTTFNKIVEFSKSKCSNS
;
A
#
# COMPACT_ATOMS: atom_id res chain seq x y z
N MET A 1 11.89 11.57 3.06
CA MET A 1 11.58 10.81 1.83
C MET A 1 11.02 9.43 2.16
N SER A 2 11.83 8.45 2.61
CA SER A 2 11.35 7.07 2.80
C SER A 2 10.29 6.89 3.89
N GLU A 3 10.41 7.61 5.01
CA GLU A 3 9.43 7.56 6.11
C GLU A 3 8.16 8.35 5.81
N GLU A 4 8.25 9.39 4.98
CA GLU A 4 7.10 10.22 4.58
C GLU A 4 6.12 9.42 3.70
N ILE A 5 6.65 8.63 2.76
CA ILE A 5 5.86 7.70 1.94
C ILE A 5 5.18 6.66 2.83
N ARG A 6 5.91 6.10 3.81
CA ARG A 6 5.36 5.11 4.75
C ARG A 6 4.20 5.68 5.55
N GLU A 7 4.39 6.82 6.21
CA GLU A 7 3.34 7.48 6.99
C GLU A 7 2.13 7.83 6.12
N ARG A 8 2.38 8.23 4.86
CA ARG A 8 1.32 8.55 3.92
C ARG A 8 0.49 7.32 3.53
N VAL A 9 1.15 6.20 3.17
CA VAL A 9 0.45 4.93 2.91
C VAL A 9 -0.31 4.48 4.16
N ARG A 10 0.29 4.55 5.35
CA ARG A 10 -0.37 4.21 6.62
C ARG A 10 -1.61 5.07 6.87
N SER A 11 -1.53 6.38 6.60
CA SER A 11 -2.66 7.29 6.70
C SER A 11 -3.78 6.92 5.73
N ILE A 12 -3.47 6.44 4.53
CA ILE A 12 -4.49 5.98 3.59
C ILE A 12 -5.19 4.75 4.15
N PHE A 13 -4.46 3.73 4.62
CA PHE A 13 -5.06 2.55 5.25
C PHE A 13 -6.01 2.92 6.40
N LEU A 14 -5.61 3.88 7.24
CA LEU A 14 -6.42 4.36 8.35
C LEU A 14 -7.74 5.02 7.90
N GLN A 15 -7.76 5.70 6.74
CA GLN A 15 -8.99 6.27 6.17
C GLN A 15 -10.01 5.20 5.76
N TYR A 16 -9.54 4.00 5.43
CA TYR A 16 -10.39 2.85 5.14
C TYR A 16 -10.73 2.04 6.41
N GLY A 17 -10.36 2.53 7.59
CA GLY A 17 -10.60 1.87 8.87
C GLY A 17 -9.60 0.76 9.20
N VAL A 18 -8.51 0.64 8.43
CA VAL A 18 -7.47 -0.37 8.64
C VAL A 18 -6.30 0.26 9.38
N ASN A 19 -6.07 -0.17 10.61
CA ASN A 19 -4.96 0.32 11.42
C ASN A 19 -3.75 -0.62 11.32
N ILE A 20 -2.76 -0.25 10.52
CA ILE A 20 -1.50 -0.99 10.38
C ILE A 20 -0.50 -0.50 11.43
N THR A 21 -0.15 -1.36 12.38
CA THR A 21 0.92 -1.09 13.34
C THR A 21 2.29 -1.48 12.78
N GLU A 22 3.38 -1.10 13.46
CA GLU A 22 4.74 -1.51 13.07
C GLU A 22 4.91 -3.04 13.04
N SER A 23 4.18 -3.77 13.89
CA SER A 23 4.19 -5.23 13.90
C SER A 23 3.39 -5.86 12.76
N ASP A 24 2.48 -5.10 12.15
CA ASP A 24 1.64 -5.56 11.03
C ASP A 24 2.27 -5.32 9.66
N GLU A 25 3.42 -4.64 9.60
CA GLU A 25 4.03 -4.23 8.33
C GLU A 25 4.49 -5.41 7.45
N GLU A 26 4.89 -6.50 8.11
CA GLU A 26 5.27 -7.77 7.47
C GLU A 26 4.12 -8.79 7.46
N THR A 27 3.01 -8.49 8.12
CA THR A 27 1.81 -9.33 8.11
C THR A 27 1.17 -9.30 6.73
N LEU A 28 0.66 -10.46 6.30
CA LEU A 28 -0.08 -10.55 5.05
C LEU A 28 -1.33 -9.67 5.14
N ILE A 29 -1.60 -8.91 4.10
CA ILE A 29 -2.78 -8.05 4.02
C ILE A 29 -4.06 -8.88 4.25
N ASP A 30 -4.17 -10.07 3.68
CA ASP A 30 -5.31 -10.97 3.92
C ASP A 30 -5.49 -11.38 5.40
N ASP A 31 -4.44 -11.33 6.21
CA ASP A 31 -4.48 -11.62 7.65
C ASP A 31 -4.73 -10.37 8.52
N VAL A 32 -4.67 -9.16 7.92
CA VAL A 32 -4.94 -7.92 8.64
C VAL A 32 -6.44 -7.81 8.92
N ILE A 33 -6.79 -7.58 10.18
CA ILE A 33 -8.19 -7.44 10.58
C ILE A 33 -8.78 -6.16 9.98
N GLY A 34 -9.89 -6.31 9.25
CA GLY A 34 -10.66 -5.19 8.70
C GLY A 34 -10.35 -4.82 7.25
N ILE A 35 -9.53 -5.61 6.55
CA ILE A 35 -9.31 -5.45 5.11
C ILE A 35 -9.97 -6.60 4.32
N ASP A 36 -10.71 -6.22 3.28
CA ASP A 36 -11.32 -7.13 2.32
C ASP A 36 -10.69 -6.90 0.95
N SER A 37 -10.78 -7.87 0.02
CA SER A 37 -10.20 -7.75 -1.31
C SER A 37 -10.70 -6.52 -2.09
N ILE A 38 -11.95 -6.08 -1.86
CA ILE A 38 -12.50 -4.86 -2.48
C ILE A 38 -11.86 -3.60 -1.88
N SER A 39 -11.83 -3.50 -0.55
CA SER A 39 -11.22 -2.40 0.18
C SER A 39 -9.73 -2.29 -0.16
N TYR A 40 -9.06 -3.43 -0.30
CA TYR A 40 -7.67 -3.51 -0.68
C TYR A 40 -7.39 -2.87 -2.05
N ILE A 41 -8.17 -3.26 -3.07
CA ILE A 41 -8.05 -2.65 -4.41
C ILE A 41 -8.35 -1.15 -4.37
N GLN A 42 -9.30 -0.69 -3.54
CA GLN A 42 -9.56 0.73 -3.37
C GLN A 42 -8.39 1.48 -2.72
N ILE A 43 -7.79 0.90 -1.67
CA ILE A 43 -6.60 1.44 -1.00
C ILE A 43 -5.45 1.57 -1.99
N LEU A 44 -5.15 0.52 -2.76
CA LEU A 44 -4.10 0.54 -3.77
C LEU A 44 -4.33 1.64 -4.82
N ASN A 45 -5.55 1.77 -5.32
CA ASN A 45 -5.90 2.84 -6.25
C ASN A 45 -5.76 4.25 -5.63
N HIS A 46 -6.07 4.39 -4.34
CA HIS A 46 -5.87 5.64 -3.61
C HIS A 46 -4.38 5.96 -3.49
N VAL A 47 -3.57 5.00 -3.05
CA VAL A 47 -2.10 5.12 -2.98
C VAL A 47 -1.54 5.57 -4.33
N ALA A 48 -1.90 4.88 -5.41
CA ALA A 48 -1.46 5.21 -6.76
C ALA A 48 -1.80 6.66 -7.14
N ARG A 49 -3.04 7.08 -6.88
CA ARG A 49 -3.50 8.45 -7.14
C ARG A 49 -2.76 9.49 -6.30
N ASP A 50 -2.51 9.22 -5.03
CA ASP A 50 -1.85 10.14 -4.09
C ASP A 50 -0.40 10.39 -4.50
N PHE A 51 0.30 9.33 -4.95
CA PHE A 51 1.67 9.42 -5.43
C PHE A 51 1.81 9.73 -6.93
N GLY A 52 0.71 9.87 -7.66
CA GLY A 52 0.70 10.26 -9.08
C GLY A 52 1.14 9.16 -10.05
N PHE A 53 1.10 7.89 -9.66
CA PHE A 53 1.38 6.75 -10.54
C PHE A 53 0.11 5.93 -10.83
N LYS A 54 0.20 5.04 -11.82
CA LYS A 54 -0.84 4.03 -12.08
C LYS A 54 -0.33 2.67 -11.67
N ILE A 55 -1.22 1.86 -11.11
CA ILE A 55 -0.99 0.44 -10.88
C ILE A 55 -1.71 -0.27 -12.01
N ASP A 56 -0.95 -0.85 -12.96
CA ASP A 56 -1.51 -1.71 -13.99
C ASP A 56 -1.69 -3.14 -13.44
N ASP A 57 -2.55 -3.96 -14.05
CA ASP A 57 -2.76 -5.36 -13.66
C ASP A 57 -1.45 -6.18 -13.64
N THR A 58 -0.48 -5.77 -14.48
CA THR A 58 0.86 -6.36 -14.48
C THR A 58 1.63 -5.97 -13.21
N ASP A 59 1.56 -4.72 -12.76
CA ASP A 59 2.18 -4.34 -11.48
C ASP A 59 1.53 -5.08 -10.30
N LEU A 60 0.21 -5.30 -10.30
CA LEU A 60 -0.46 -6.11 -9.26
C LEU A 60 0.05 -7.54 -9.19
N LEU A 61 0.24 -8.19 -10.35
CA LEU A 61 0.75 -9.55 -10.43
C LEU A 61 2.24 -9.66 -10.07
N PHE A 62 3.04 -8.65 -10.41
CA PHE A 62 4.50 -8.72 -10.27
C PHE A 62 5.05 -8.08 -8.99
N ALA A 63 4.35 -7.09 -8.42
CA ALA A 63 4.85 -6.37 -7.25
C ALA A 63 4.62 -7.10 -5.92
N ASP A 64 3.99 -8.29 -5.96
CA ASP A 64 3.74 -9.15 -4.80
C ASP A 64 3.21 -8.30 -3.63
N LEU A 65 2.18 -7.49 -3.88
CA LEU A 65 1.64 -6.56 -2.90
C LEU A 65 0.81 -7.35 -1.87
N THR A 66 1.50 -8.16 -1.07
CA THR A 66 0.91 -9.08 -0.10
C THR A 66 1.08 -8.57 1.31
N THR A 67 1.96 -7.59 1.54
CA THR A 67 2.19 -6.95 2.85
C THR A 67 2.25 -5.43 2.70
N PHE A 68 2.03 -4.72 3.81
CA PHE A 68 2.14 -3.27 3.83
C PHE A 68 3.54 -2.79 3.43
N ASN A 69 4.59 -3.46 3.90
CA ASN A 69 5.96 -3.09 3.57
C ASN A 69 6.22 -3.15 2.05
N LYS A 70 5.70 -4.16 1.36
CA LYS A 70 5.84 -4.28 -0.10
C LYS A 70 5.12 -3.16 -0.86
N ILE A 71 3.96 -2.71 -0.37
CA ILE A 71 3.24 -1.56 -0.93
C ILE A 71 4.05 -0.27 -0.76
N VAL A 72 4.68 -0.09 0.40
CA VAL A 72 5.56 1.05 0.67
C VAL A 72 6.80 1.00 -0.23
N GLU A 73 7.46 -0.14 -0.35
CA GLU A 73 8.61 -0.37 -1.25
C GLU A 73 8.26 -0.09 -2.72
N PHE A 74 7.10 -0.58 -3.17
CA PHE A 74 6.60 -0.33 -4.52
C PHE A 74 6.37 1.16 -4.77
N SER A 75 5.73 1.84 -3.82
CA SER A 75 5.47 3.28 -3.89
C SER A 75 6.78 4.08 -3.92
N LYS A 76 7.78 3.70 -3.11
CA LYS A 76 9.13 4.28 -3.14
C LYS A 76 9.80 4.11 -4.51
N SER A 77 9.71 2.91 -5.09
CA SER A 77 10.31 2.61 -6.40
C SER A 77 9.70 3.44 -7.52
N LYS A 78 8.37 3.65 -7.51
CA LYS A 78 7.68 4.49 -8.49
C LYS A 78 7.99 5.99 -8.29
N CYS A 79 8.02 6.47 -7.04
CA CYS A 79 8.38 7.87 -6.75
C CYS A 79 9.86 8.20 -7.01
N SER A 80 10.78 7.25 -6.83
CA SER A 80 12.22 7.50 -7.05
C SER A 80 12.63 7.50 -8.54
N ASN A 81 11.74 7.03 -9.44
CA ASN A 81 11.97 7.03 -10.89
C ASN A 81 11.32 8.23 -11.61
N SER A 82 10.86 9.26 -10.88
CA SER A 82 10.26 10.48 -11.44
C SER A 82 11.12 11.73 -11.18
#